data_AF-A0AAD6VMX2-F1
#
_entry.id   AF-A0AAD6VMX2-F1
#
_cell.length_a   1.000
_cell.length_b   1.000
_cell.length_c   1.000
_cell.angle_alpha   90.00
_cell.angle_beta   90.00
_cell.angle_gamma   90.00
#
_symmetry.space_group_name_H-M   'P 1'
#
loop_
_entity.id
_entity.type
_entity.pdbx_description
1 polymer ?
#
loop_
_entity_poly.entity_id
_entity_poly.type
_entity_poly.pdbx_seq_one_letter_code
_entity_poly.pdbx_strand_id
1 'polypeptide(L)'
;RFCEVPIFGRFKIRKFHSNVSGMKRLAGRDFEDTLQLIIKQCILPVIEGLGPAACKKYESILTEMWFMMCKWHGLAKLRMHTTSTLELFRQTTTELGDIVRRFQQQT
;
A
#
# COMPACT_ATOMS: atom_id res chain seq x y z
N ARG A 1 -7.30 -11.29 -9.00
CA ARG A 1 -6.91 -9.86 -9.02
C ARG A 1 -5.43 -9.62 -8.75
N PHE A 2 -4.89 -9.79 -7.55
CA PHE A 2 -3.41 -9.62 -7.35
C PHE A 2 -2.58 -10.53 -8.27
N CYS A 3 -3.02 -11.78 -8.50
CA CYS A 3 -2.36 -12.73 -9.41
C CYS A 3 -2.53 -12.40 -10.91
N GLU A 4 -3.42 -11.47 -11.27
CA GLU A 4 -3.68 -11.04 -12.65
C GLU A 4 -2.81 -9.84 -13.04
N VAL A 5 -2.13 -9.19 -12.08
CA VAL A 5 -1.24 -8.07 -12.38
C VAL A 5 0.03 -8.61 -13.04
N PRO A 6 0.40 -8.11 -14.24
CA PRO A 6 1.59 -8.57 -14.94
C PRO A 6 2.85 -8.25 -14.13
N ILE A 7 3.83 -9.15 -14.18
CA ILE A 7 5.15 -8.92 -13.60
C ILE A 7 5.84 -7.73 -14.29
N PHE A 8 6.27 -6.75 -13.49
CA PHE A 8 6.99 -5.59 -14.00
C PHE A 8 8.49 -5.82 -13.91
N GLY A 9 9.22 -5.56 -15.00
CA GLY A 9 10.67 -5.71 -15.05
C GLY A 9 11.15 -7.17 -15.04
N ARG A 10 12.39 -7.37 -15.51
CA ARG A 10 12.88 -8.69 -15.93
C ARG A 10 13.39 -9.61 -14.80
N PHE A 11 13.68 -9.10 -13.59
CA PHE A 11 14.38 -9.92 -12.56
C PHE A 11 14.12 -9.60 -11.07
N LYS A 12 13.31 -8.59 -10.70
CA LYS A 12 13.11 -8.25 -9.27
C LYS A 12 11.76 -8.68 -8.71
N ILE A 13 10.79 -9.00 -9.55
CA ILE A 13 9.38 -9.14 -9.17
C ILE A 13 8.92 -10.55 -9.54
N ARG A 14 8.69 -11.38 -8.51
CA ARG A 14 8.19 -12.76 -8.69
C ARG A 14 6.67 -12.72 -8.85
N LYS A 15 6.13 -13.71 -9.57
CA LYS A 15 4.68 -13.87 -9.72
C LYS A 15 4.04 -14.12 -8.35
N PHE A 16 2.95 -13.43 -8.07
CA PHE A 16 2.17 -13.63 -6.85
C PHE A 16 1.66 -15.07 -6.74
N HIS A 17 1.71 -15.64 -5.53
CA HIS A 17 1.09 -16.92 -5.22
C HIS A 17 -0.44 -16.81 -5.30
N SER A 18 -1.15 -17.92 -5.54
CA SER A 18 -2.59 -17.94 -5.81
C SER A 18 -3.48 -17.26 -4.74
N ASN A 19 -3.01 -17.16 -3.50
CA ASN A 19 -3.73 -16.53 -2.39
C ASN A 19 -2.83 -15.55 -1.61
N VAL A 20 -2.57 -14.38 -2.20
CA VAL A 20 -1.82 -13.29 -1.56
C VAL A 20 -2.57 -12.71 -0.37
N SER A 21 -3.90 -12.55 -0.46
CA SER A 21 -4.73 -11.95 0.59
C SER A 21 -4.77 -12.79 1.87
N GLY A 22 -4.59 -14.10 1.76
CA GLY A 22 -4.53 -14.99 2.93
C GLY A 22 -3.23 -14.88 3.73
N MET A 23 -2.14 -14.33 3.16
CA MET A 23 -0.81 -14.19 3.79
C MET A 23 -0.29 -15.45 4.51
N LYS A 24 -0.77 -16.64 4.13
CA LYS A 24 -0.36 -17.91 4.77
C LYS A 24 0.98 -18.36 4.18
N ARG A 25 1.92 -18.75 5.05
CA ARG A 25 3.26 -19.31 4.71
C ARG A 25 4.22 -18.31 4.05
N LEU A 26 4.33 -17.09 4.59
CA LEU A 26 5.36 -16.14 4.18
C LEU A 26 6.50 -16.16 5.21
N ALA A 27 7.73 -16.43 4.78
CA ALA A 27 8.90 -16.08 5.58
C ALA A 27 9.01 -14.54 5.65
N GLY A 28 9.63 -13.97 6.68
CA GLY A 28 9.67 -12.51 6.88
C GLY A 28 10.18 -11.72 5.66
N ARG A 29 11.13 -12.29 4.90
CA ARG A 29 11.60 -11.72 3.63
C ARG A 29 10.54 -11.74 2.53
N ASP A 30 9.83 -12.86 2.38
CA ASP A 30 8.75 -12.98 1.38
C ASP A 30 7.59 -12.05 1.72
N PHE A 31 7.35 -11.80 3.02
CA PHE A 31 6.35 -10.86 3.49
C PHE A 31 6.72 -9.41 3.14
N GLU A 32 7.97 -9.00 3.41
CA GLU A 32 8.45 -7.66 3.06
C GLU A 32 8.49 -7.44 1.53
N ASP A 33 8.97 -8.43 0.77
CA ASP A 33 8.98 -8.40 -0.68
C ASP A 33 7.55 -8.30 -1.24
N THR A 34 6.62 -9.11 -0.72
CA THR A 34 5.21 -9.09 -1.12
C THR A 34 4.56 -7.75 -0.79
N LEU A 35 4.72 -7.25 0.44
CA LEU A 35 4.18 -5.96 0.84
C LEU A 35 4.77 -4.83 0.00
N GLN A 36 6.09 -4.77 -0.19
CA GLN A 36 6.71 -3.70 -0.95
C GLN A 36 6.30 -3.73 -2.44
N LEU A 37 6.08 -4.93 -2.99
CA LEU A 37 5.64 -5.13 -4.36
C LEU A 37 4.16 -4.75 -4.55
N ILE A 38 3.30 -5.13 -3.61
CA ILE A 38 1.89 -4.69 -3.57
C ILE A 38 1.83 -3.17 -3.40
N ILE A 39 2.59 -2.63 -2.43
CA ILE A 39 2.73 -1.20 -2.09
C ILE A 39 3.10 -0.34 -3.29
N LYS A 40 3.97 -0.84 -4.16
CA LYS A 40 4.47 -0.01 -5.26
C LYS A 40 3.68 -0.11 -6.56
N GLN A 41 2.98 -1.21 -6.82
CA GLN A 41 2.55 -1.50 -8.20
C GLN A 41 1.12 -2.00 -8.34
N CYS A 42 0.57 -2.69 -7.33
CA CYS A 42 -0.56 -3.57 -7.58
C CYS A 42 -1.85 -3.14 -6.91
N ILE A 43 -1.81 -2.30 -5.87
CA ILE A 43 -3.07 -1.95 -5.21
C ILE A 43 -3.94 -1.08 -6.11
N LEU A 44 -3.37 -0.11 -6.84
CA LEU A 44 -4.16 0.93 -7.49
C LEU A 44 -5.15 0.35 -8.53
N PRO A 45 -4.70 -0.51 -9.48
CA PRO A 45 -5.62 -1.20 -10.39
C PRO A 45 -6.52 -2.23 -9.68
N VAL A 46 -6.16 -2.69 -8.48
CA VAL A 46 -7.00 -3.58 -7.68
C VAL A 46 -8.10 -2.79 -6.96
N ILE A 47 -7.82 -1.58 -6.47
CA ILE A 47 -8.75 -0.65 -5.81
C ILE A 47 -9.76 -0.09 -6.83
N GLU A 48 -9.32 0.32 -8.02
CA GLU A 48 -10.18 0.89 -9.10
C GLU A 48 -11.25 -0.07 -9.66
N GLY A 49 -11.31 -1.32 -9.17
CA GLY A 49 -12.42 -2.23 -9.48
C GLY A 49 -12.92 -2.97 -8.25
N LEU A 50 -12.67 -2.44 -7.05
CA LEU A 50 -13.01 -3.05 -5.77
C LEU A 50 -14.45 -2.67 -5.38
N GLY A 51 -15.44 -3.06 -6.20
CA GLY A 51 -16.84 -3.07 -5.80
C GLY A 51 -17.86 -2.72 -6.89
N PRO A 52 -19.16 -2.90 -6.62
CA PRO A 52 -20.24 -2.40 -7.47
C PRO A 52 -20.19 -0.86 -7.53
N ALA A 53 -20.85 -0.22 -8.51
CA ALA A 53 -20.86 1.24 -8.68
C ALA A 53 -21.22 2.06 -7.42
N ALA A 54 -21.86 1.45 -6.42
CA ALA A 54 -22.17 2.03 -5.11
C ALA A 54 -20.94 2.19 -4.18
N CYS A 55 -19.85 1.45 -4.38
CA CYS A 55 -18.62 1.52 -3.59
C CYS A 55 -17.61 2.57 -4.08
N LYS A 56 -17.89 3.27 -5.19
CA LYS A 56 -17.04 4.35 -5.73
C LYS A 56 -16.73 5.46 -4.73
N LYS A 57 -17.64 5.67 -3.74
CA LYS A 57 -17.44 6.63 -2.65
C LYS A 57 -16.19 6.32 -1.81
N TYR A 58 -15.84 5.03 -1.67
CA TYR A 58 -14.69 4.59 -0.86
C TYR A 58 -13.39 4.54 -1.65
N GLU A 59 -13.44 4.44 -2.98
CA GLU A 59 -12.24 4.38 -3.83
C GLU A 59 -11.34 5.60 -3.67
N SER A 60 -11.93 6.79 -3.52
CA SER A 60 -11.18 8.03 -3.30
C SER A 60 -10.41 8.00 -1.98
N ILE A 61 -11.06 7.57 -0.89
CA ILE A 61 -10.44 7.51 0.45
C ILE A 61 -9.40 6.39 0.51
N LEU A 62 -9.69 5.24 -0.11
CA LEU A 62 -8.74 4.13 -0.21
C LEU A 62 -7.49 4.52 -1.01
N THR A 63 -7.66 5.30 -2.09
CA THR A 63 -6.56 5.81 -2.90
C THR A 63 -5.73 6.85 -2.14
N GLU A 64 -6.38 7.78 -1.43
CA GLU A 64 -5.71 8.75 -0.56
C GLU A 64 -4.93 8.06 0.56
N MET A 65 -5.57 7.12 1.26
CA MET A 65 -4.94 6.31 2.31
C MET A 65 -3.73 5.54 1.78
N TRP A 66 -3.88 4.95 0.60
CA TRP A 66 -2.81 4.24 -0.05
C TRP A 66 -1.61 5.12 -0.36
N PHE A 67 -1.85 6.26 -0.99
CA PHE A 67 -0.79 7.20 -1.34
C PHE A 67 -0.03 7.65 -0.09
N MET A 68 -0.76 7.92 0.99
CA MET A 68 -0.18 8.32 2.26
C MET A 68 0.62 7.21 2.95
N MET A 69 0.17 5.96 2.88
CA MET A 69 0.97 4.81 3.34
C MET A 69 2.25 4.65 2.52
N CYS A 70 2.22 4.86 1.20
CA CYS A 70 3.41 4.84 0.35
C CYS A 70 4.42 5.92 0.75
N LYS A 71 3.96 7.15 0.96
CA LYS A 71 4.78 8.28 1.44
C LYS A 71 5.39 7.97 2.79
N TRP A 72 4.59 7.51 3.75
CA TRP A 72 5.02 7.14 5.09
C TRP A 72 6.10 6.04 5.05
N HIS A 73 5.84 4.97 4.30
CA HIS A 73 6.77 3.84 4.18
C HIS A 73 8.06 4.22 3.45
N GLY A 74 7.99 5.11 2.45
CA GLY A 74 9.16 5.66 1.77
C GLY A 74 10.06 6.45 2.72
N LEU A 75 9.46 7.30 3.56
CA LEU A 75 10.17 8.06 4.59
C LEU A 75 10.76 7.15 5.66
N ALA A 76 10.02 6.13 6.12
CA ALA A 76 10.49 5.16 7.11
C ALA A 76 11.68 4.31 6.63
N LYS A 77 11.79 4.05 5.31
CA LYS A 77 12.89 3.28 4.72
C LYS A 77 14.11 4.11 4.33
N LEU A 78 14.13 5.42 4.58
CA LEU A 78 15.30 6.23 4.33
C LEU A 78 16.48 5.74 5.18
N ARG A 79 17.61 5.45 4.55
CA ARG A 79 18.83 5.03 5.27
C ARG A 79 19.49 6.17 6.04
N MET A 80 19.14 7.40 5.71
CA MET A 80 19.63 8.61 6.35
C MET A 80 18.45 9.55 6.58
N HIS A 81 18.24 9.90 7.84
CA HIS A 81 17.25 10.88 8.25
C HIS A 81 17.92 12.22 8.51
N THR A 82 17.30 13.28 8.00
CA THR A 82 17.64 14.68 8.32
C THR A 82 16.52 15.24 9.21
N THR A 83 16.75 16.39 9.84
CA THR A 83 15.70 17.07 10.63
C THR A 83 14.43 17.28 9.81
N SER A 84 14.58 17.68 8.55
CA SER A 84 13.46 17.89 7.62
C SER A 84 12.71 16.59 7.27
N THR A 85 13.40 15.46 7.06
CA THR A 85 12.71 14.20 6.74
C THR A 85 12.05 13.59 7.98
N LEU A 86 12.60 13.82 9.18
CA LEU A 86 11.94 13.43 10.43
C LEU A 86 10.67 14.23 10.70
N GLU A 87 10.71 15.53 10.46
CA GLU A 87 9.52 16.39 10.57
C GLU A 87 8.43 15.96 9.59
N LEU A 88 8.81 15.75 8.33
CA LEU A 88 7.90 15.25 7.30
C LEU A 88 7.35 13.86 7.65
N PHE A 89 8.16 12.99 8.26
CA PHE A 89 7.71 11.66 8.70
C PHE A 89 6.67 11.76 9.82
N ARG A 90 6.88 12.63 10.82
CA ARG A 90 5.90 12.88 11.88
C ARG A 90 4.60 13.43 11.32
N GLN A 91 4.68 14.44 10.46
CA GLN A 91 3.50 15.02 9.80
C GLN A 91 2.74 13.95 9.02
N THR A 92 3.43 13.18 8.19
CA THR A 92 2.82 12.10 7.38
C THR A 92 2.18 11.03 8.26
N THR A 93 2.76 10.75 9.43
CA THR A 93 2.19 9.79 10.40
C THR A 93 0.89 10.29 10.99
N THR A 94 0.80 11.60 11.33
CA THR A 94 -0.44 12.22 11.80
C THR A 94 -1.51 12.21 10.73
N GLU A 95 -1.18 12.65 9.52
CA GLU A 95 -2.09 12.68 8.36
C GLU A 95 -2.63 11.27 8.04
N LEU A 96 -1.77 10.25 8.10
CA LEU A 96 -2.17 8.86 7.93
C LEU A 96 -3.19 8.42 9.00
N GLY A 97 -2.95 8.76 10.27
CA GLY A 97 -3.89 8.48 11.36
C GLY A 97 -5.27 9.12 11.13
N ASP A 98 -5.30 10.35 10.62
CA ASP A 98 -6.55 11.03 10.30
C ASP A 98 -7.31 10.39 9.13
N ILE A 99 -6.60 9.95 8.09
CA ILE A 99 -7.23 9.22 6.98
C ILE A 99 -7.81 7.89 7.46
N VAL A 100 -7.08 7.14 8.29
CA VAL A 100 -7.56 5.87 8.84
C VAL A 100 -8.81 6.09 9.70
N ARG A 101 -8.83 7.13 10.54
CA ARG A 101 -10.02 7.53 11.31
C ARG A 101 -11.19 7.90 10.40
N ARG A 102 -10.97 8.70 9.36
CA ARG A 102 -12.01 9.07 8.37
C ARG A 102 -12.55 7.83 7.65
N PHE A 103 -11.69 6.90 7.26
CA PHE A 103 -12.10 5.65 6.62
C PHE A 103 -13.00 4.82 7.55
N GLN A 104 -12.60 4.66 8.82
CA GLN A 104 -13.38 3.94 9.84
C GLN A 104 -14.72 4.59 10.18
N GLN A 105 -14.86 5.91 10.03
CA GLN A 105 -16.14 6.59 10.24
C GLN A 105 -17.10 6.46 9.05
N GLN A 106 -16.56 6.24 7.84
CA GLN A 106 -17.34 6.21 6.61
C GLN A 106 -17.72 4.80 6.15
N THR A 107 -17.07 3.77 6.71
CA THR A 107 -17.28 2.34 6.40
C THR A 107 -17.84 1.63 7.63
#